data_AF-A0A535IRN2-F1
#
_entry.id   AF-A0A535IRN2-F1
#
_cell.length_a   1.000
_cell.length_b   1.000
_cell.length_c   1.000
_cell.angle_alpha   90.00
_cell.angle_beta   90.00
_cell.angle_gamma   90.00
#
_symmetry.space_group_name_H-M   'P 1'
#
loop_
_entity.id
_entity.type
_entity.pdbx_description
1 polymer ?
#
loop_
_entity_poly.entity_id
_entity_poly.type
_entity_poly.pdbx_seq_one_letter_code
_entity_poly.pdbx_strand_id
1 'polypeptide(L)'
;MTRDGGAAELFRAVGLRPDGPAILGRPFRASGGGVYVIELPAPLPAAPIEITRVGKWLERVPALTLDGVRPTSKQLATRLNAFWLPSRTVLYIGSTPNSIVGRVAGLERHVLGDRRPHSSSQWLKALSVSGLKVWWAETPAAEEYEDALLTAFAESAPPEEVARLHDPARILPFANLRTTAGEAKAHGIARSVLPEEPVAVMPPARRVDVAPGDADGARAETRGTGTLRRTGRPPATPRPAVRRPATTTVLRTTRPADQVLLSAEGLTRLRGEHEELVARRPGVVSRIRAAKELGDLKENSDYHAAREEQGFLEGRIQAVEAQLRAAVVVDAPSDSTRVSMGSHVTVEVDGEESRLTIVGTTESKPAAGRISQDSPVGRALVGKNAGDEAVVRTPGGEVRYRIVAID
;
A
#
# COMPACT_ATOMS: atom_id res chain seq x y z
N MET A 1 -1.42 45.48 -5.13
CA MET A 1 -0.32 44.58 -4.73
C MET A 1 -0.76 43.18 -5.09
N THR A 2 -0.22 42.64 -6.19
CA THR A 2 -0.49 41.29 -6.66
C THR A 2 -0.03 40.33 -5.57
N ARG A 3 -0.97 39.67 -4.88
CA ARG A 3 -0.64 38.62 -3.91
C ARG A 3 0.16 37.55 -4.64
N ASP A 4 1.32 37.22 -4.11
CA ASP A 4 2.28 36.34 -4.76
C ASP A 4 1.76 34.92 -4.52
N GLY A 5 1.07 34.34 -5.50
CA GLY A 5 0.36 33.05 -5.39
C GLY A 5 1.27 31.82 -5.21
N GLY A 6 2.45 32.00 -4.63
CA GLY A 6 3.45 30.98 -4.34
C GLY A 6 3.12 30.16 -3.09
N ALA A 7 3.93 29.12 -2.88
CA ALA A 7 3.66 28.09 -1.87
C ALA A 7 3.62 28.66 -0.44
N ALA A 8 4.54 29.56 -0.09
CA ALA A 8 4.61 30.12 1.25
C ALA A 8 3.38 30.97 1.62
N GLU A 9 2.82 31.72 0.66
CA GLU A 9 1.58 32.47 0.86
C GLU A 9 0.39 31.53 0.96
N LEU A 10 0.35 30.48 0.15
CA LEU A 10 -0.69 29.46 0.18
C LEU A 10 -0.78 28.76 1.55
N PHE A 11 0.37 28.38 2.13
CA PHE A 11 0.40 27.82 3.49
C PHE A 11 -0.11 28.80 4.54
N ARG A 12 0.29 30.09 4.46
CA ARG A 12 -0.19 31.11 5.40
C ARG A 12 -1.70 31.34 5.28
N ALA A 13 -2.25 31.28 4.07
CA ALA A 13 -3.68 31.45 3.82
C ALA A 13 -4.52 30.37 4.54
N VAL A 14 -3.97 29.17 4.72
CA VAL A 14 -4.64 28.07 5.45
C VAL A 14 -4.21 27.98 6.91
N GLY A 15 -3.50 28.98 7.45
CA GLY A 15 -3.08 29.02 8.85
C GLY A 15 -1.90 28.12 9.19
N LEU A 16 -1.19 27.60 8.19
CA LEU A 16 0.03 26.80 8.39
C LEU A 16 1.28 27.67 8.27
N ARG A 17 2.29 27.33 9.09
CA ARG A 17 3.64 27.85 8.94
C ARG A 17 4.46 26.83 8.16
N PRO A 18 4.89 27.14 6.92
CA PRO A 18 5.68 26.21 6.15
C PRO A 18 7.14 26.21 6.57
N ASP A 19 7.75 25.03 6.52
CA ASP A 19 9.18 24.81 6.44
C ASP A 19 9.65 24.81 4.97
N GLY A 20 10.95 25.05 4.78
CA GLY A 20 11.58 25.18 3.47
C GLY A 20 11.85 26.63 3.04
N PRO A 21 12.14 26.87 1.75
CA PRO A 21 12.13 25.89 0.67
C PRO A 21 13.38 25.00 0.67
N ALA A 22 13.20 23.70 0.43
CA ALA A 22 14.27 22.81 0.00
C ALA A 22 14.28 22.68 -1.53
N ILE A 23 15.43 22.38 -2.12
CA ILE A 23 15.49 22.04 -3.56
C ILE A 23 15.07 20.59 -3.73
N LEU A 24 14.10 20.31 -4.61
CA LEU A 24 13.68 18.96 -4.96
C LEU A 24 14.89 18.14 -5.44
N GLY A 25 15.05 16.95 -4.86
CA GLY A 25 16.20 16.07 -5.09
C GLY A 25 17.39 16.30 -4.17
N ARG A 26 17.32 17.31 -3.30
CA ARG A 26 18.26 17.47 -2.19
C ARG A 26 17.65 16.97 -0.89
N PRO A 27 18.46 16.41 0.02
CA PRO A 27 17.99 16.02 1.35
C PRO A 27 17.43 17.23 2.12
N PHE A 28 16.31 17.03 2.78
CA PHE A 28 15.74 17.95 3.77
C PHE A 28 15.19 17.15 4.95
N ARG A 29 14.84 17.83 6.04
CA ARG A 29 14.36 17.19 7.27
C ARG A 29 12.89 17.52 7.50
N ALA A 30 12.09 16.49 7.70
CA ALA A 30 10.76 16.54 8.28
C ALA A 30 10.63 15.32 9.21
N SER A 31 9.98 15.48 10.35
CA SER A 31 9.90 14.46 11.40
C SER A 31 8.69 13.54 11.27
N GLY A 32 7.65 13.93 10.52
CA GLY A 32 6.45 13.11 10.33
C GLY A 32 5.68 13.36 9.04
N GLY A 33 4.37 13.13 9.13
CA GLY A 33 3.39 13.34 8.08
C GLY A 33 2.93 14.79 8.00
N GLY A 34 2.23 15.12 6.93
CA GLY A 34 1.70 16.45 6.70
C GLY A 34 1.50 16.74 5.23
N VAL A 35 1.57 18.01 4.88
CA VAL A 35 1.33 18.54 3.53
C VAL A 35 2.61 19.10 2.93
N TYR A 36 2.72 19.03 1.61
CA TYR A 36 3.85 19.56 0.87
C TYR A 36 3.42 20.14 -0.48
N VAL A 37 4.18 21.14 -0.94
CA VAL A 37 3.93 21.87 -2.17
C VAL A 37 5.20 21.90 -3.01
N ILE A 38 5.07 21.55 -4.28
CA ILE A 38 6.14 21.67 -5.29
C ILE A 38 5.94 22.96 -6.06
N GLU A 39 6.96 23.80 -6.07
CA GLU A 39 6.91 25.16 -6.59
C GLU A 39 8.03 25.42 -7.61
N LEU A 40 7.73 26.17 -8.67
CA LEU A 40 8.71 26.74 -9.58
C LEU A 40 9.56 27.83 -8.91
N PRO A 41 10.82 28.02 -9.33
CA PRO A 41 11.62 29.16 -8.91
C PRO A 41 11.00 30.52 -9.23
N ALA A 42 10.30 30.62 -10.36
CA ALA A 42 9.64 31.80 -10.88
C ALA A 42 8.49 31.40 -11.84
N PRO A 43 7.49 32.28 -12.06
CA PRO A 43 6.43 32.05 -13.05
C PRO A 43 6.99 31.90 -14.46
N LEU A 44 6.30 31.13 -15.32
CA LEU A 44 6.71 30.88 -16.70
C LEU A 44 5.53 31.11 -17.65
N PRO A 45 5.73 31.79 -18.79
CA PRO A 45 4.64 32.17 -19.71
C PRO A 45 3.93 30.97 -20.35
N ALA A 46 4.59 29.81 -20.41
CA ALA A 46 4.03 28.56 -20.90
C ALA A 46 4.61 27.37 -20.12
N ALA A 47 3.91 26.24 -20.15
CA ALA A 47 4.43 25.02 -19.55
C ALA A 47 5.68 24.59 -20.32
N PRO A 48 6.83 24.40 -19.65
CA PRO A 48 8.06 23.92 -20.28
C PRO A 48 7.98 22.41 -20.55
N ILE A 49 7.02 22.00 -21.37
CA ILE A 49 6.76 20.59 -21.71
C ILE A 49 7.79 20.13 -22.75
N GLU A 50 8.41 18.99 -22.47
CA GLU A 50 9.43 18.42 -23.33
C GLU A 50 8.81 17.39 -24.28
N ILE A 51 8.73 17.71 -25.57
CA ILE A 51 8.02 16.90 -26.57
C ILE A 51 8.61 15.49 -26.68
N THR A 52 9.92 15.29 -26.48
CA THR A 52 10.53 13.95 -26.54
C THR A 52 10.09 13.08 -25.37
N ARG A 53 9.97 13.64 -24.14
CA ARG A 53 9.37 12.93 -23.00
C ARG A 53 7.94 12.50 -23.27
N VAL A 54 7.14 13.38 -23.88
CA VAL A 54 5.75 13.07 -24.27
C VAL A 54 5.72 11.98 -25.36
N GLY A 55 6.63 12.02 -26.33
CA GLY A 55 6.78 10.97 -27.34
C GLY A 55 7.13 9.61 -26.73
N LYS A 56 8.14 9.58 -25.85
CA LYS A 56 8.53 8.37 -25.11
C LYS A 56 7.39 7.82 -24.24
N TRP A 57 6.53 8.69 -23.70
CA TRP A 57 5.33 8.26 -22.97
C TRP A 57 4.34 7.53 -23.89
N LEU A 58 4.08 8.06 -25.08
CA LEU A 58 3.19 7.44 -26.09
C LEU A 58 3.75 6.13 -26.66
N GLU A 59 5.07 6.01 -26.76
CA GLU A 59 5.74 4.76 -27.14
C GLU A 59 5.63 3.72 -26.02
N ARG A 60 5.89 4.13 -24.77
CA ARG A 60 5.83 3.28 -23.58
C ARG A 60 4.43 2.78 -23.30
N VAL A 61 3.40 3.59 -23.57
CA VAL A 61 1.99 3.24 -23.31
C VAL A 61 1.19 3.33 -24.61
N PRO A 62 1.23 2.29 -25.48
CA PRO A 62 0.57 2.31 -26.78
C PRO A 62 -0.96 2.46 -26.71
N ALA A 63 -1.57 2.10 -25.57
CA ALA A 63 -3.00 2.21 -25.33
C ALA A 63 -3.47 3.61 -24.90
N LEU A 64 -2.55 4.55 -24.66
CA LEU A 64 -2.87 5.90 -24.23
C LEU A 64 -3.72 6.61 -25.29
N THR A 65 -4.86 7.16 -24.84
CA THR A 65 -5.75 7.95 -25.69
C THR A 65 -6.01 9.32 -25.10
N LEU A 66 -6.26 10.29 -25.98
CA LEU A 66 -6.72 11.63 -25.69
C LEU A 66 -8.09 11.78 -26.34
N ASP A 67 -9.13 11.99 -25.54
CA ASP A 67 -10.53 12.08 -25.99
C ASP A 67 -10.95 10.87 -26.84
N GLY A 68 -10.49 9.68 -26.43
CA GLY A 68 -10.80 8.41 -27.09
C GLY A 68 -9.92 8.06 -28.30
N VAL A 69 -9.13 9.00 -28.82
CA VAL A 69 -8.27 8.79 -30.00
C VAL A 69 -6.79 8.75 -29.59
N ARG A 70 -5.94 8.03 -30.32
CA ARG A 70 -4.50 8.05 -30.08
C ARG A 70 -3.92 9.41 -30.49
N PRO A 71 -3.33 10.20 -29.58
CA PRO A 71 -2.79 11.51 -29.93
C PRO A 71 -1.38 11.41 -30.52
N THR A 72 -0.99 12.43 -31.27
CA THR A 72 0.42 12.75 -31.55
C THR A 72 1.08 13.39 -30.32
N SER A 73 2.42 13.36 -30.24
CA SER A 73 3.18 14.03 -29.17
C SER A 73 2.83 15.52 -29.06
N LYS A 74 2.60 16.19 -30.20
CA LYS A 74 2.19 17.60 -30.26
C LYS A 74 0.81 17.82 -29.66
N GLN A 75 -0.19 17.01 -30.05
CA GLN A 75 -1.55 17.12 -29.51
C GLN A 75 -1.59 16.89 -28.00
N LEU A 76 -0.86 15.89 -27.50
CA LEU A 76 -0.79 15.60 -26.08
C LEU A 76 -0.08 16.72 -25.30
N ALA A 77 1.04 17.24 -25.82
CA ALA A 77 1.72 18.40 -25.23
C ALA A 77 0.83 19.65 -25.21
N THR A 78 0.10 19.92 -26.30
CA THR A 78 -0.89 21.01 -26.35
C THR A 78 -1.98 20.85 -25.30
N ARG A 79 -2.54 19.65 -25.11
CA ARG A 79 -3.54 19.39 -24.06
C ARG A 79 -2.97 19.65 -22.68
N LEU A 80 -1.77 19.15 -22.38
CA LEU A 80 -1.11 19.39 -21.09
C LEU A 80 -0.89 20.90 -20.86
N ASN A 81 -0.40 21.64 -21.87
CA ASN A 81 -0.19 23.07 -21.76
C ASN A 81 -1.48 23.87 -21.51
N ALA A 82 -2.64 23.37 -21.96
CA ALA A 82 -3.94 24.00 -21.73
C ALA A 82 -4.41 23.97 -20.25
N PHE A 83 -3.63 23.36 -19.36
CA PHE A 83 -3.81 23.40 -17.90
C PHE A 83 -2.79 24.30 -17.19
N TRP A 84 -1.96 25.02 -17.93
CA TRP A 84 -0.93 25.89 -17.36
C TRP A 84 -1.50 27.24 -16.97
N LEU A 85 -1.08 27.74 -15.81
CA LEU A 85 -1.40 29.07 -15.31
C LEU A 85 -0.11 29.90 -15.29
N PRO A 86 0.12 30.80 -16.26
CA PRO A 86 1.38 31.52 -16.44
C PRO A 86 1.91 32.27 -15.23
N SER A 87 1.01 32.89 -14.45
CA SER A 87 1.36 33.63 -13.24
C SER A 87 1.67 32.76 -12.03
N ARG A 88 1.40 31.44 -12.09
CA ARG A 88 1.48 30.54 -10.96
C ARG A 88 2.80 29.78 -10.89
N THR A 89 3.35 29.69 -9.69
CA THR A 89 4.54 28.90 -9.40
C THR A 89 4.22 27.54 -8.79
N VAL A 90 3.07 27.38 -8.12
CA VAL A 90 2.65 26.12 -7.50
C VAL A 90 2.25 25.10 -8.57
N LEU A 91 2.99 23.99 -8.64
CA LEU A 91 2.78 22.93 -9.63
C LEU A 91 2.05 21.72 -9.08
N TYR A 92 2.26 21.42 -7.79
CA TYR A 92 1.70 20.24 -7.16
C TYR A 92 1.51 20.48 -5.66
N ILE A 93 0.38 20.03 -5.14
CA ILE A 93 0.06 19.99 -3.71
C ILE A 93 -0.21 18.52 -3.37
N GLY A 94 0.37 18.03 -2.28
CA GLY A 94 0.15 16.65 -1.83
C GLY A 94 0.19 16.53 -0.31
N SER A 95 -0.37 15.44 0.20
CA SER A 95 -0.29 15.05 1.60
C SER A 95 0.30 13.66 1.81
N THR A 96 0.67 13.36 3.05
CA THR A 96 0.96 12.00 3.52
C THR A 96 0.80 11.90 5.03
N PRO A 97 0.17 10.84 5.57
CA PRO A 97 0.13 10.61 7.01
C PRO A 97 1.46 10.09 7.57
N ASN A 98 2.38 9.66 6.69
CA ASN A 98 3.59 8.95 7.06
C ASN A 98 4.81 9.87 7.06
N SER A 99 5.57 9.90 5.96
CA SER A 99 6.82 10.66 5.86
C SER A 99 6.79 11.56 4.65
N ILE A 100 6.79 12.88 4.88
CA ILE A 100 6.90 13.88 3.82
C ILE A 100 8.17 13.64 3.00
N VAL A 101 9.31 13.40 3.67
CA VAL A 101 10.59 13.10 3.00
C VAL A 101 10.47 11.87 2.11
N GLY A 102 9.91 10.77 2.63
CA GLY A 102 9.74 9.53 1.86
C GLY A 102 8.80 9.70 0.65
N ARG A 103 7.73 10.48 0.82
CA ARG A 103 6.77 10.80 -0.24
C ARG A 103 7.40 11.65 -1.33
N VAL A 104 8.07 12.74 -0.96
CA VAL A 104 8.77 13.64 -1.89
C VAL A 104 9.90 12.91 -2.62
N ALA A 105 10.69 12.08 -1.94
CA ALA A 105 11.69 11.23 -2.60
C ALA A 105 11.05 10.21 -3.58
N GLY A 106 9.84 9.76 -3.27
CA GLY A 106 9.00 8.96 -4.17
C GLY A 106 8.73 9.64 -5.51
N LEU A 107 8.51 10.96 -5.52
CA LEU A 107 8.24 11.72 -6.75
C LEU A 107 9.37 11.55 -7.78
N GLU A 108 10.62 11.44 -7.35
CA GLU A 108 11.76 11.41 -8.25
C GLU A 108 11.90 10.08 -9.01
N ARG A 109 11.51 8.98 -8.37
CA ARG A 109 11.74 7.61 -8.85
C ARG A 109 10.91 7.20 -10.06
N HIS A 110 9.78 7.87 -10.30
CA HIS A 110 8.84 7.48 -11.35
C HIS A 110 9.08 8.19 -12.68
N VAL A 111 8.71 7.51 -13.77
CA VAL A 111 8.65 8.06 -15.12
C VAL A 111 7.21 8.05 -15.64
N LEU A 112 6.94 8.86 -16.67
CA LEU A 112 5.64 8.88 -17.33
C LEU A 112 5.25 7.47 -17.81
N GLY A 113 4.03 7.06 -17.51
CA GLY A 113 3.49 5.77 -17.94
C GLY A 113 3.86 4.58 -17.07
N ASP A 114 4.53 4.77 -15.92
CA ASP A 114 4.71 3.69 -14.95
C ASP A 114 3.38 3.07 -14.53
N ARG A 115 3.40 1.75 -14.27
CA ARG A 115 2.21 0.97 -13.87
C ARG A 115 1.52 1.55 -12.63
N ARG A 116 2.33 1.98 -11.67
CA ARG A 116 1.90 2.60 -10.41
C ARG A 116 2.64 3.91 -10.26
N PRO A 117 2.23 4.96 -11.00
CA PRO A 117 2.90 6.24 -10.91
C PRO A 117 2.68 6.81 -9.50
N HIS A 118 3.58 7.68 -9.06
CA HIS A 118 3.36 8.41 -7.81
C HIS A 118 2.00 9.09 -7.84
N SER A 119 1.23 8.93 -6.76
CA SER A 119 -0.16 9.38 -6.64
C SER A 119 -0.31 10.80 -7.18
N SER A 120 -0.94 10.90 -8.34
CA SER A 120 -1.43 12.15 -8.91
C SER A 120 -0.39 13.21 -9.28
N SER A 121 0.91 12.90 -9.43
CA SER A 121 1.93 13.90 -9.80
C SER A 121 2.69 13.58 -11.10
N GLN A 122 2.25 12.56 -11.84
CA GLN A 122 2.92 12.09 -13.05
C GLN A 122 3.20 13.20 -14.08
N TRP A 123 2.33 14.21 -14.19
CA TRP A 123 2.52 15.31 -15.14
C TRP A 123 3.73 16.20 -14.82
N LEU A 124 4.24 16.22 -13.58
CA LEU A 124 5.52 16.88 -13.28
C LEU A 124 6.65 16.33 -14.17
N LYS A 125 6.58 15.05 -14.54
CA LYS A 125 7.59 14.38 -15.36
C LYS A 125 7.54 14.76 -16.84
N ALA A 126 6.49 15.46 -17.28
CA ALA A 126 6.42 16.04 -18.61
C ALA A 126 7.20 17.37 -18.72
N LEU A 127 7.53 18.01 -17.59
CA LEU A 127 8.21 19.29 -17.55
C LEU A 127 9.73 19.14 -17.63
N SER A 128 10.37 20.06 -18.36
CA SER A 128 11.81 20.27 -18.37
C SER A 128 12.18 21.48 -17.52
N VAL A 129 12.13 21.29 -16.21
CA VAL A 129 12.43 22.34 -15.21
C VAL A 129 13.44 21.84 -14.19
N SER A 130 14.34 22.73 -13.79
CA SER A 130 15.33 22.51 -12.73
C SER A 130 15.08 23.42 -11.56
N GLY A 131 15.59 23.05 -10.38
CA GLY A 131 15.53 23.91 -9.19
C GLY A 131 14.12 24.02 -8.59
N LEU A 132 13.24 23.06 -8.87
CA LEU A 132 11.94 22.99 -8.19
C LEU A 132 12.14 23.03 -6.67
N LYS A 133 11.31 23.83 -6.01
CA LYS A 133 11.31 24.00 -4.57
C LYS A 133 10.26 23.10 -3.94
N VAL A 134 10.55 22.63 -2.74
CA VAL A 134 9.65 21.87 -1.88
C VAL A 134 9.43 22.68 -0.62
N TRP A 135 8.17 22.96 -0.34
CA TRP A 135 7.70 23.54 0.91
C TRP A 135 6.84 22.50 1.62
N TRP A 136 6.85 22.47 2.94
CA TRP A 136 6.05 21.50 3.68
C TRP A 136 5.60 22.06 5.02
N ALA A 137 4.60 21.43 5.61
CA ALA A 137 4.20 21.66 6.99
C ALA A 137 3.76 20.34 7.61
N GLU A 138 4.28 20.03 8.78
CA GLU A 138 3.91 18.83 9.53
C GLU A 138 2.57 19.07 10.24
N THR A 139 1.66 18.11 10.08
CA THR A 139 0.32 18.20 10.66
C THR A 139 -0.32 16.83 10.76
N PRO A 140 -1.05 16.53 11.85
CA PRO A 140 -1.84 15.31 11.96
C PRO A 140 -3.06 15.31 11.01
N ALA A 141 -3.51 16.49 10.55
CA ALA A 141 -4.68 16.66 9.69
C ALA A 141 -4.29 16.87 8.21
N ALA A 142 -3.37 16.04 7.70
CA ALA A 142 -2.74 16.25 6.40
C ALA A 142 -3.73 16.34 5.22
N GLU A 143 -4.81 15.55 5.24
CA GLU A 143 -5.82 15.56 4.18
C GLU A 143 -6.73 16.79 4.21
N GLU A 144 -6.99 17.35 5.39
CA GLU A 144 -7.78 18.58 5.55
C GLU A 144 -6.98 19.79 5.04
N TYR A 145 -5.70 19.85 5.39
CA TYR A 145 -4.85 20.92 4.92
C TYR A 145 -4.53 20.82 3.42
N GLU A 146 -4.45 19.61 2.85
CA GLU A 146 -4.34 19.46 1.39
C GLU A 146 -5.57 20.02 0.68
N ASP A 147 -6.76 19.73 1.22
CA ASP A 147 -8.02 20.28 0.73
C ASP A 147 -8.06 21.81 0.81
N ALA A 148 -7.71 22.36 1.97
CA ALA A 148 -7.66 23.80 2.18
C ALA A 148 -6.65 24.48 1.23
N LEU A 149 -5.47 23.87 1.00
CA LEU A 149 -4.46 24.40 0.09
C LEU A 149 -4.93 24.37 -1.37
N LEU A 150 -5.63 23.30 -1.79
CA LEU A 150 -6.21 23.20 -3.13
C LEU A 150 -7.31 24.24 -3.34
N THR A 151 -8.18 24.44 -2.35
CA THR A 151 -9.23 25.47 -2.36
C THR A 151 -8.61 26.87 -2.44
N ALA A 152 -7.65 27.19 -1.57
CA ALA A 152 -6.97 28.49 -1.58
C ALA A 152 -6.20 28.74 -2.90
N PHE A 153 -5.68 27.68 -3.54
CA PHE A 153 -5.04 27.79 -4.84
C PHE A 153 -6.06 28.19 -5.91
N ALA A 154 -7.23 27.54 -5.92
CA ALA A 154 -8.31 27.80 -6.86
C ALA A 154 -8.89 29.21 -6.69
N GLU A 155 -9.21 29.62 -5.46
CA GLU A 155 -9.81 30.94 -5.16
C GLU A 155 -8.89 32.10 -5.49
N SER A 156 -7.57 31.90 -5.36
CA SER A 156 -6.61 32.96 -5.67
C SER A 156 -6.36 33.09 -7.18
N ALA A 157 -6.71 32.09 -8.01
CA ALA A 157 -6.32 32.01 -9.42
C ALA A 157 -6.85 33.20 -10.24
N PRO A 158 -6.02 33.85 -11.09
CA PRO A 158 -6.47 35.01 -11.84
C PRO A 158 -7.60 34.63 -12.82
N PRO A 159 -8.77 35.29 -12.77
CA PRO A 159 -9.93 34.92 -13.58
C PRO A 159 -9.65 34.87 -15.09
N GLU A 160 -8.79 35.76 -15.58
CA GLU A 160 -8.39 35.81 -16.98
C GLU A 160 -7.57 34.60 -17.42
N GLU A 161 -6.75 34.03 -16.53
CA GLU A 161 -6.01 32.79 -16.81
C GLU A 161 -6.93 31.58 -16.69
N VAL A 162 -7.80 31.56 -15.67
CA VAL A 162 -8.79 30.50 -15.47
C VAL A 162 -9.69 30.34 -16.69
N ALA A 163 -10.18 31.45 -17.26
CA ALA A 163 -11.03 31.44 -18.45
C ALA A 163 -10.36 30.82 -19.69
N ARG A 164 -9.02 30.72 -19.71
CA ARG A 164 -8.25 30.10 -20.80
C ARG A 164 -7.91 28.63 -20.55
N LEU A 165 -8.19 28.12 -19.35
CA LEU A 165 -7.97 26.71 -19.03
C LEU A 165 -8.92 25.81 -19.82
N HIS A 166 -8.47 24.59 -20.10
CA HIS A 166 -9.31 23.57 -20.73
C HIS A 166 -10.47 23.12 -19.81
N ASP A 167 -10.27 23.13 -18.49
CA ASP A 167 -11.29 22.81 -17.48
C ASP A 167 -11.40 23.95 -16.46
N PRO A 168 -12.10 25.06 -16.80
CA PRO A 168 -12.24 26.20 -15.90
C PRO A 168 -13.10 25.88 -14.66
N ALA A 169 -13.86 24.79 -14.69
CA ALA A 169 -14.67 24.34 -13.56
C ALA A 169 -13.82 23.66 -12.46
N ARG A 170 -12.60 23.20 -12.78
CA ARG A 170 -11.71 22.52 -11.83
C ARG A 170 -10.32 23.13 -11.87
N ILE A 171 -10.16 24.22 -11.14
CA ILE A 171 -8.89 24.92 -11.00
C ILE A 171 -8.01 24.13 -10.03
N LEU A 172 -6.96 23.52 -10.56
CA LEU A 172 -6.00 22.71 -9.80
C LEU A 172 -4.58 23.09 -10.21
N PRO A 173 -3.58 22.91 -9.31
CA PRO A 173 -2.19 22.99 -9.71
C PRO A 173 -1.92 22.06 -10.91
N PHE A 174 -0.95 22.44 -11.74
CA PHE A 174 -0.68 21.80 -13.02
C PHE A 174 -0.69 20.26 -12.93
N ALA A 175 0.05 19.70 -11.96
CA ALA A 175 0.22 18.27 -11.85
C ALA A 175 -0.87 17.55 -11.06
N ASN A 176 -1.66 18.24 -10.23
CA ASN A 176 -2.78 17.62 -9.52
C ASN A 176 -3.85 17.16 -10.53
N LEU A 177 -4.18 15.87 -10.52
CA LEU A 177 -5.15 15.27 -11.46
C LEU A 177 -6.55 15.11 -10.86
N ARG A 178 -6.65 15.23 -9.54
CA ARG A 178 -7.90 15.03 -8.81
C ARG A 178 -8.04 16.07 -7.72
N THR A 179 -9.28 16.39 -7.38
CA THR A 179 -9.62 17.06 -6.13
C THR A 179 -9.49 16.08 -4.96
N THR A 180 -9.51 16.58 -3.72
CA THR A 180 -9.60 15.75 -2.51
C THR A 180 -10.91 14.94 -2.43
N ALA A 181 -11.97 15.44 -3.06
CA ALA A 181 -13.23 14.72 -3.27
C ALA A 181 -13.14 13.66 -4.39
N GLY A 182 -11.95 13.40 -4.95
CA GLY A 182 -11.72 12.33 -5.92
C GLY A 182 -12.16 12.67 -7.36
N GLU A 183 -12.73 13.84 -7.60
CA GLU A 183 -13.14 14.28 -8.93
C GLU A 183 -11.94 14.46 -9.83
N ALA A 184 -11.99 13.89 -11.03
CA ALA A 184 -10.90 13.99 -11.98
C ALA A 184 -10.95 15.30 -12.76
N LYS A 185 -9.77 15.91 -12.96
CA LYS A 185 -9.54 16.98 -13.94
C LYS A 185 -9.99 16.49 -15.32
N ALA A 186 -10.77 17.27 -16.05
CA ALA A 186 -11.30 16.91 -17.37
C ALA A 186 -10.22 16.99 -18.47
N HIS A 187 -9.16 16.20 -18.34
CA HIS A 187 -8.01 16.25 -19.23
C HIS A 187 -8.12 15.40 -20.49
N GLY A 188 -9.07 14.47 -20.54
CA GLY A 188 -9.31 13.60 -21.71
C GLY A 188 -8.26 12.50 -21.93
N ILE A 189 -7.12 12.57 -21.25
CA ILE A 189 -6.10 11.51 -21.25
C ILE A 189 -6.63 10.26 -20.51
N ALA A 190 -6.63 9.11 -21.17
CA ALA A 190 -7.03 7.81 -20.59
C ALA A 190 -5.99 6.74 -20.91
N ARG A 191 -6.00 5.64 -20.13
CA ARG A 191 -5.08 4.48 -20.29
C ARG A 191 -3.61 4.91 -20.37
N SER A 192 -3.23 5.84 -19.51
CA SER A 192 -1.95 6.55 -19.57
C SER A 192 -0.83 5.89 -18.77
N VAL A 193 -1.08 4.72 -18.21
CA VAL A 193 -0.14 3.89 -17.46
C VAL A 193 -0.03 2.52 -18.10
N LEU A 194 1.11 1.87 -17.91
CA LEU A 194 1.30 0.48 -18.31
C LEU A 194 0.27 -0.44 -17.60
N PRO A 195 -0.30 -1.43 -18.30
CA PRO A 195 -1.19 -2.40 -17.68
C PRO A 195 -0.45 -3.25 -16.64
N GLU A 196 -1.19 -3.79 -15.66
CA GLU A 196 -0.66 -4.83 -14.79
C GLU A 196 -0.38 -6.09 -15.62
N GLU A 197 0.78 -6.71 -15.39
CA GLU A 197 1.06 -8.01 -15.99
C GLU A 197 0.19 -9.06 -15.30
N PRO A 198 -0.44 -9.98 -16.05
CA PRO A 198 -1.14 -11.09 -15.43
C PRO A 198 -0.15 -11.88 -14.57
N VAL A 199 -0.50 -12.09 -13.31
CA VAL A 199 0.30 -12.90 -12.38
C VAL A 199 0.45 -14.28 -13.00
N ALA A 200 1.68 -14.67 -13.34
CA ALA A 200 1.94 -16.02 -13.83
C ALA A 200 1.51 -17.02 -12.75
N VAL A 201 0.51 -17.83 -13.06
CA VAL A 201 0.09 -18.93 -12.19
C VAL A 201 1.29 -19.87 -12.07
N MET A 202 1.86 -19.97 -10.86
CA MET A 202 2.94 -20.93 -10.60
C MET A 202 2.41 -22.33 -10.92
N PRO A 203 3.09 -23.13 -11.77
CA PRO A 203 2.70 -24.51 -11.97
C PRO A 203 2.77 -25.24 -10.62
N PRO A 204 1.82 -26.14 -10.33
CA PRO A 204 1.81 -26.86 -9.06
C PRO A 204 3.13 -27.61 -8.89
N ALA A 205 3.73 -27.48 -7.70
CA ALA A 205 4.97 -28.16 -7.37
C ALA A 205 4.78 -29.68 -7.57
N ARG A 206 5.65 -30.27 -8.40
CA ARG A 206 5.68 -31.72 -8.64
C ARG A 206 5.89 -32.42 -7.31
N ARG A 207 4.90 -33.20 -6.85
CA ARG A 207 5.03 -34.06 -5.67
C ARG A 207 6.16 -35.05 -5.94
N VAL A 208 7.15 -35.07 -5.05
CA VAL A 208 8.16 -36.13 -4.99
C VAL A 208 7.73 -37.02 -3.85
N ASP A 209 7.30 -38.24 -4.18
CA ASP A 209 6.99 -39.26 -3.18
C ASP A 209 8.31 -39.75 -2.56
N VAL A 210 8.48 -39.49 -1.26
CA VAL A 210 9.58 -40.08 -0.47
C VAL A 210 9.03 -41.36 0.16
N ALA A 211 9.62 -42.50 -0.19
CA ALA A 211 9.28 -43.78 0.39
C ALA A 211 9.72 -43.84 1.88
N PRO A 212 8.94 -44.49 2.76
CA PRO A 212 9.29 -44.61 4.18
C PRO A 212 10.28 -45.76 4.39
N GLY A 213 11.45 -45.47 4.96
CA GLY A 213 12.41 -46.50 5.35
C GLY A 213 13.72 -45.94 5.88
N ASP A 214 13.94 -46.19 7.18
CA ASP A 214 15.24 -46.32 7.87
C ASP A 214 16.10 -45.09 8.15
N ALA A 215 16.04 -44.64 9.41
CA ALA A 215 17.26 -44.31 10.18
C ALA A 215 16.94 -44.19 11.68
N ASP A 216 16.74 -45.33 12.35
CA ASP A 216 17.15 -45.48 13.74
C ASP A 216 18.68 -45.59 13.79
N GLY A 217 19.33 -44.92 14.74
CA GLY A 217 20.79 -45.04 14.91
C GLY A 217 21.41 -44.10 15.94
N ALA A 218 21.14 -44.34 17.22
CA ALA A 218 21.94 -43.81 18.32
C ALA A 218 23.34 -44.46 18.38
N ARG A 219 24.36 -43.67 18.78
CA ARG A 219 25.65 -43.99 19.45
C ARG A 219 26.72 -42.99 18.98
N ALA A 220 27.76 -42.63 19.71
CA ALA A 220 28.15 -42.67 21.11
C ALA A 220 29.46 -41.86 21.17
N GLU A 221 29.71 -41.17 22.29
CA GLU A 221 30.94 -40.43 22.55
C GLU A 221 32.17 -41.36 22.59
N THR A 222 33.34 -40.84 22.22
CA THR A 222 34.62 -41.41 22.68
C THR A 222 35.63 -40.31 22.95
N ARG A 223 36.06 -40.26 24.22
CA ARG A 223 37.15 -39.44 24.75
C ARG A 223 38.50 -40.00 24.28
N GLY A 224 39.44 -39.11 23.98
CA GLY A 224 40.85 -39.42 23.82
C GLY A 224 41.73 -38.25 24.28
N THR A 225 42.26 -38.37 25.50
CA THR A 225 43.24 -37.51 26.15
C THR A 225 44.66 -37.70 25.60
N GLY A 226 45.43 -36.63 25.44
CA GLY A 226 46.86 -36.66 25.11
C GLY A 226 47.56 -35.35 25.49
N THR A 227 48.67 -35.43 26.23
CA THR A 227 49.14 -34.43 27.20
C THR A 227 50.33 -33.57 26.69
N LEU A 228 50.30 -32.27 27.03
CA LEU A 228 51.37 -31.26 27.27
C LEU A 228 52.69 -31.25 26.47
N ARG A 229 53.04 -30.08 25.89
CA ARG A 229 54.12 -29.22 26.44
C ARG A 229 54.11 -27.78 25.87
N ARG A 230 54.42 -26.85 26.76
CA ARG A 230 54.41 -25.38 26.64
C ARG A 230 55.76 -24.87 26.11
N THR A 231 55.79 -23.80 25.31
CA THR A 231 56.57 -22.55 25.55
C THR A 231 56.59 -21.62 24.32
N GLY A 232 56.41 -20.31 24.55
CA GLY A 232 56.99 -19.23 23.73
C GLY A 232 56.08 -18.54 22.70
N ARG A 233 55.73 -17.27 22.96
CA ARG A 233 55.16 -16.28 22.03
C ARG A 233 55.84 -14.92 22.35
N PRO A 234 55.96 -13.92 21.44
CA PRO A 234 56.26 -13.85 20.00
C PRO A 234 57.47 -12.89 19.76
N PRO A 235 57.74 -12.24 18.58
CA PRO A 235 56.86 -11.27 17.90
C PRO A 235 56.70 -11.52 16.39
N ALA A 236 55.79 -10.74 15.82
CA ALA A 236 55.20 -10.88 14.51
C ALA A 236 56.10 -10.38 13.36
N THR A 237 55.99 -11.08 12.22
CA THR A 237 56.32 -10.56 10.89
C THR A 237 55.14 -10.81 9.95
N PRO A 238 54.94 -9.94 8.94
CA PRO A 238 53.72 -9.88 8.15
C PRO A 238 53.71 -10.99 7.09
N ARG A 239 52.59 -11.70 6.92
CA ARG A 239 52.40 -12.67 5.83
C ARG A 239 51.68 -12.03 4.63
N PRO A 240 52.09 -12.38 3.40
CA PRO A 240 51.50 -11.92 2.15
C PRO A 240 50.24 -12.70 1.76
N ALA A 241 49.59 -12.20 0.71
CA ALA A 241 48.31 -12.59 0.14
C ALA A 241 48.04 -14.10 0.05
N VAL A 242 46.91 -14.52 0.62
CA VAL A 242 46.32 -15.85 0.43
C VAL A 242 44.95 -15.70 -0.23
N ARG A 243 44.77 -16.42 -1.33
CA ARG A 243 43.51 -16.61 -2.08
C ARG A 243 42.37 -16.96 -1.11
N ARG A 244 41.27 -16.20 -1.20
CA ARG A 244 40.04 -16.45 -0.43
C ARG A 244 39.43 -17.79 -0.86
N PRO A 245 39.12 -18.72 0.07
CA PRO A 245 38.24 -19.82 -0.25
C PRO A 245 36.83 -19.29 -0.50
N ALA A 246 36.10 -19.94 -1.40
CA ALA A 246 34.72 -19.65 -1.72
C ALA A 246 33.91 -19.53 -0.42
N THR A 247 33.40 -18.34 -0.15
CA THR A 247 32.33 -18.17 0.83
C THR A 247 31.12 -18.85 0.22
N THR A 248 30.87 -20.09 0.63
CA THR A 248 29.55 -20.69 0.59
C THR A 248 28.61 -19.66 1.19
N THR A 249 27.87 -18.97 0.33
CA THR A 249 26.69 -18.22 0.72
C THR A 249 25.80 -19.25 1.39
N VAL A 250 25.86 -19.31 2.72
CA VAL A 250 24.74 -19.78 3.50
C VAL A 250 23.63 -18.85 3.07
N LEU A 251 22.80 -19.34 2.14
CA LEU A 251 21.52 -18.73 1.86
C LEU A 251 20.87 -18.64 3.23
N ARG A 252 20.88 -17.43 3.77
CA ARG A 252 20.08 -17.06 4.91
C ARG A 252 18.67 -17.20 4.37
N THR A 253 18.10 -18.39 4.50
CA THR A 253 16.68 -18.65 4.27
C THR A 253 15.97 -17.63 5.13
N THR A 254 15.48 -16.58 4.49
CA THR A 254 14.46 -15.73 5.06
C THR A 254 13.37 -16.68 5.50
N ARG A 255 13.20 -16.86 6.81
CA ARG A 255 11.97 -17.46 7.34
C ARG A 255 10.82 -16.71 6.68
N PRO A 256 9.85 -17.38 6.02
CA PRO A 256 8.68 -16.69 5.51
C PRO A 256 7.82 -16.34 6.72
N ALA A 257 8.07 -15.16 7.29
CA ALA A 257 7.15 -14.52 8.22
C ALA A 257 6.19 -13.68 7.38
N ASP A 258 4.89 -13.80 7.69
CA ASP A 258 3.75 -13.06 7.14
C ASP A 258 3.00 -13.69 5.95
N GLN A 259 2.98 -15.02 5.82
CA GLN A 259 1.91 -15.66 5.04
C GLN A 259 0.64 -15.73 5.91
N VAL A 260 -0.45 -15.16 5.44
CA VAL A 260 -1.77 -15.25 6.10
C VAL A 260 -2.49 -16.46 5.52
N LEU A 261 -2.65 -17.51 6.32
CA LEU A 261 -3.40 -18.68 5.92
C LEU A 261 -4.90 -18.37 5.97
N LEU A 262 -5.59 -18.56 4.85
CA LEU A 262 -7.04 -18.38 4.72
C LEU A 262 -7.70 -19.66 4.19
N SER A 263 -8.92 -19.95 4.65
CA SER A 263 -9.77 -20.95 3.99
C SER A 263 -10.35 -20.41 2.67
N ALA A 264 -10.86 -21.29 1.81
CA ALA A 264 -11.55 -20.88 0.57
C ALA A 264 -12.78 -19.98 0.83
N GLU A 265 -13.56 -20.33 1.86
CA GLU A 265 -14.67 -19.50 2.35
C GLU A 265 -14.17 -18.14 2.85
N GLY A 266 -13.06 -18.16 3.59
CA GLY A 266 -12.38 -16.98 4.09
C GLY A 266 -11.98 -15.99 3.01
N LEU A 267 -11.35 -16.50 1.94
CA LEU A 267 -10.97 -15.70 0.78
C LEU A 267 -12.20 -15.11 0.09
N THR A 268 -13.25 -15.91 -0.10
CA THR A 268 -14.49 -15.46 -0.76
C THR A 268 -15.15 -14.34 0.04
N ARG A 269 -15.26 -14.52 1.36
CA ARG A 269 -15.78 -13.50 2.29
C ARG A 269 -14.95 -12.23 2.24
N LEU A 270 -13.62 -12.36 2.23
CA LEU A 270 -12.71 -11.21 2.24
C LEU A 270 -12.75 -10.43 0.91
N ARG A 271 -12.95 -11.11 -0.22
CA ARG A 271 -13.20 -10.48 -1.53
C ARG A 271 -14.55 -9.78 -1.58
N GLY A 272 -15.61 -10.42 -1.10
CA GLY A 272 -16.94 -9.80 -1.02
C GLY A 272 -16.94 -8.54 -0.15
N GLU A 273 -16.24 -8.60 0.99
CA GLU A 273 -16.03 -7.43 1.85
C GLU A 273 -15.28 -6.30 1.11
N HIS A 274 -14.20 -6.63 0.37
CA HIS A 274 -13.47 -5.63 -0.44
C HIS A 274 -14.38 -4.96 -1.47
N GLU A 275 -15.15 -5.74 -2.23
CA GLU A 275 -16.06 -5.24 -3.25
C GLU A 275 -17.13 -4.32 -2.65
N GLU A 276 -17.73 -4.72 -1.53
CA GLU A 276 -18.72 -3.90 -0.81
C GLU A 276 -18.13 -2.57 -0.34
N LEU A 277 -16.94 -2.61 0.28
CA LEU A 277 -16.27 -1.40 0.77
C LEU A 277 -15.92 -0.45 -0.40
N VAL A 278 -15.44 -0.98 -1.52
CA VAL A 278 -15.14 -0.19 -2.72
C VAL A 278 -16.41 0.38 -3.33
N ALA A 279 -17.52 -0.37 -3.35
CA ALA A 279 -18.81 0.09 -3.85
C ALA A 279 -19.42 1.21 -3.00
N ARG A 280 -19.13 1.26 -1.69
CA ARG A 280 -19.57 2.33 -0.77
C ARG A 280 -18.81 3.65 -0.95
N ARG A 281 -17.56 3.59 -1.44
CA ARG A 281 -16.66 4.74 -1.57
C ARG A 281 -17.28 5.95 -2.29
N PRO A 282 -17.95 5.82 -3.45
CA PRO A 282 -18.59 6.96 -4.12
C PRO A 282 -19.67 7.64 -3.28
N GLY A 283 -20.41 6.89 -2.47
CA GLY A 283 -21.48 7.44 -1.62
C GLY A 283 -20.95 8.30 -0.48
N VAL A 284 -19.85 7.90 0.15
CA VAL A 284 -19.17 8.70 1.19
C VAL A 284 -18.63 10.00 0.59
N VAL A 285 -17.99 9.91 -0.59
CA VAL A 285 -17.48 11.06 -1.33
C VAL A 285 -18.59 12.06 -1.68
N SER A 286 -19.73 11.58 -2.17
CA SER A 286 -20.87 12.44 -2.49
C SER A 286 -21.41 13.17 -1.26
N ARG A 287 -21.45 12.52 -0.09
CA ARG A 287 -21.87 13.15 1.17
C ARG A 287 -20.88 14.20 1.66
N ILE A 288 -19.58 13.93 1.57
CA ILE A 288 -18.54 14.94 1.88
C ILE A 288 -18.73 16.16 0.98
N ARG A 289 -18.96 15.96 -0.32
CA ARG A 289 -19.19 17.05 -1.27
C ARG A 289 -20.45 17.85 -0.93
N ALA A 290 -21.57 17.17 -0.67
CA ALA A 290 -22.82 17.82 -0.29
C ALA A 290 -22.67 18.62 1.03
N ALA A 291 -21.98 18.06 2.03
CA ALA A 291 -21.71 18.75 3.28
C ALA A 291 -20.82 19.99 3.07
N LYS A 292 -19.87 19.94 2.13
CA LYS A 292 -19.05 21.12 1.78
C LYS A 292 -19.85 22.26 1.15
N GLU A 293 -20.91 21.95 0.39
CA GLU A 293 -21.76 22.96 -0.25
C GLU A 293 -22.64 23.73 0.76
N LEU A 294 -22.77 23.24 1.99
CA LEU A 294 -23.57 23.86 3.07
C LEU A 294 -22.83 24.98 3.83
N GLY A 295 -21.59 25.29 3.47
CA GLY A 295 -20.85 26.43 4.03
C GLY A 295 -19.89 26.05 5.16
N ASP A 296 -20.03 26.67 6.34
CA ASP A 296 -19.01 26.67 7.41
C ASP A 296 -18.59 25.26 7.86
N LEU A 297 -17.46 24.81 7.33
CA LEU A 297 -16.90 23.47 7.53
C LEU A 297 -16.46 23.21 8.97
N LYS A 298 -16.22 24.27 9.75
CA LYS A 298 -15.66 24.15 11.09
C LYS A 298 -16.69 23.60 12.07
N GLU A 299 -17.95 23.99 11.90
CA GLU A 299 -19.10 23.59 12.72
C GLU A 299 -19.97 22.50 12.05
N ASN A 300 -19.68 22.12 10.81
CA ASN A 300 -20.50 21.16 10.07
C ASN A 300 -20.27 19.72 10.56
N SER A 301 -21.14 19.24 11.44
CA SER A 301 -21.13 17.87 11.97
C SER A 301 -21.22 16.80 10.88
N ASP A 302 -21.98 17.04 9.81
CA ASP A 302 -22.17 16.07 8.73
C ASP A 302 -20.90 15.94 7.89
N TYR A 303 -20.15 17.03 7.72
CA TYR A 303 -18.83 17.00 7.09
C TYR A 303 -17.85 16.18 7.92
N HIS A 304 -17.76 16.44 9.23
CA HIS A 304 -16.86 15.70 10.13
C HIS A 304 -17.20 14.21 10.17
N ALA A 305 -18.49 13.87 10.29
CA ALA A 305 -18.95 12.48 10.28
C ALA A 305 -18.65 11.77 8.96
N ALA A 306 -18.88 12.43 7.82
CA ALA A 306 -18.58 11.85 6.52
C ALA A 306 -17.08 11.68 6.28
N ARG A 307 -16.24 12.58 6.81
CA ARG A 307 -14.77 12.48 6.79
C ARG A 307 -14.25 11.36 7.68
N GLU A 308 -14.77 11.23 8.89
CA GLU A 308 -14.44 10.12 9.79
C GLU A 308 -14.80 8.79 9.13
N GLU A 309 -16.00 8.68 8.54
CA GLU A 309 -16.42 7.50 7.80
C GLU A 309 -15.51 7.19 6.60
N GLN A 310 -15.07 8.22 5.84
CA GLN A 310 -14.08 8.04 4.78
C GLN A 310 -12.78 7.43 5.32
N GLY A 311 -12.26 7.95 6.43
CA GLY A 311 -11.06 7.44 7.08
C GLY A 311 -11.19 5.98 7.50
N PHE A 312 -12.30 5.60 8.14
CA PHE A 312 -12.58 4.22 8.50
C PHE A 312 -12.71 3.30 7.29
N LEU A 313 -13.42 3.76 6.25
CA LEU A 313 -13.63 2.99 5.02
C LEU A 313 -12.29 2.72 4.33
N GLU A 314 -11.46 3.74 4.12
CA GLU A 314 -10.15 3.58 3.47
C GLU A 314 -9.18 2.75 4.30
N GLY A 315 -9.16 2.94 5.63
CA GLY A 315 -8.38 2.11 6.54
C GLY A 315 -8.76 0.64 6.42
N ARG A 316 -10.07 0.33 6.34
CA ARG A 316 -10.55 -1.05 6.19
C ARG A 316 -10.20 -1.63 4.82
N ILE A 317 -10.36 -0.87 3.74
CA ILE A 317 -9.98 -1.31 2.38
C ILE A 317 -8.49 -1.67 2.35
N GLN A 318 -7.62 -0.80 2.88
CA GLN A 318 -6.17 -1.06 2.89
C GLN A 318 -5.82 -2.32 3.69
N ALA A 319 -6.46 -2.52 4.84
CA ALA A 319 -6.26 -3.72 5.66
C ALA A 319 -6.70 -5.00 4.93
N VAL A 320 -7.88 -4.97 4.29
CA VAL A 320 -8.42 -6.09 3.51
C VAL A 320 -7.52 -6.40 2.31
N GLU A 321 -7.06 -5.38 1.58
CA GLU A 321 -6.12 -5.58 0.47
C GLU A 321 -4.78 -6.14 0.93
N ALA A 322 -4.27 -5.71 2.09
CA ALA A 322 -3.06 -6.26 2.66
C ALA A 322 -3.22 -7.75 3.00
N GLN A 323 -4.36 -8.13 3.59
CA GLN A 323 -4.70 -9.52 3.86
C GLN A 323 -4.82 -10.33 2.58
N LEU A 324 -5.50 -9.82 1.55
CA LEU A 324 -5.63 -10.49 0.24
C LEU A 324 -4.27 -10.68 -0.46
N ARG A 325 -3.35 -9.73 -0.35
CA ARG A 325 -2.00 -9.85 -0.93
C ARG A 325 -1.13 -10.90 -0.22
N ALA A 326 -1.30 -11.04 1.09
CA ALA A 326 -0.55 -11.98 1.90
C ALA A 326 -1.22 -13.36 2.01
N ALA A 327 -2.42 -13.51 1.44
CA ALA A 327 -3.25 -14.70 1.57
C ALA A 327 -2.65 -15.91 0.85
N VAL A 328 -2.52 -17.01 1.57
CA VAL A 328 -2.29 -18.35 1.02
C VAL A 328 -3.51 -19.20 1.33
N VAL A 329 -4.20 -19.64 0.29
CA VAL A 329 -5.41 -20.45 0.40
C VAL A 329 -5.02 -21.90 0.67
N VAL A 330 -5.64 -22.49 1.68
CA VAL A 330 -5.56 -23.94 1.91
C VAL A 330 -6.98 -24.50 1.80
N ASP A 331 -7.16 -25.44 0.88
CA ASP A 331 -8.39 -26.20 0.75
C ASP A 331 -8.37 -27.40 1.69
N ALA A 332 -9.53 -27.72 2.27
CA ALA A 332 -9.73 -28.98 2.97
C ALA A 332 -9.56 -30.15 1.96
N PRO A 333 -8.89 -31.25 2.31
CA PRO A 333 -8.83 -32.44 1.48
C PRO A 333 -10.25 -32.93 1.16
N SER A 334 -10.49 -33.31 -0.10
CA SER A 334 -11.78 -33.82 -0.60
C SER A 334 -12.34 -35.02 0.16
N ASP A 335 -11.49 -35.71 0.93
CA ASP A 335 -11.79 -37.04 1.44
C ASP A 335 -12.43 -37.00 2.83
N SER A 336 -12.62 -35.81 3.43
CA SER A 336 -13.22 -35.54 4.76
C SER A 336 -12.78 -36.47 5.91
N THR A 337 -11.67 -37.19 5.72
CA THR A 337 -11.22 -38.24 6.65
C THR A 337 -10.52 -37.68 7.87
N ARG A 338 -9.88 -36.51 7.72
CA ARG A 338 -9.10 -35.86 8.77
C ARG A 338 -9.49 -34.40 8.91
N VAL A 339 -9.55 -33.94 10.15
CA VAL A 339 -9.72 -32.54 10.48
C VAL A 339 -8.54 -31.74 9.94
N SER A 340 -8.80 -30.73 9.13
CA SER A 340 -7.81 -29.84 8.55
C SER A 340 -8.34 -28.40 8.53
N MET A 341 -7.52 -27.43 8.12
CA MET A 341 -8.01 -26.06 7.95
C MET A 341 -9.06 -26.02 6.84
N GLY A 342 -10.23 -25.45 7.15
CA GLY A 342 -11.42 -25.45 6.30
C GLY A 342 -12.46 -26.51 6.67
N SER A 343 -12.12 -27.52 7.47
CA SER A 343 -13.05 -28.58 7.86
C SER A 343 -14.14 -28.07 8.82
N HIS A 344 -15.37 -28.54 8.61
CA HIS A 344 -16.43 -28.45 9.61
C HIS A 344 -16.43 -29.72 10.46
N VAL A 345 -16.40 -29.56 11.78
CA VAL A 345 -16.24 -30.66 12.72
C VAL A 345 -17.33 -30.57 13.77
N THR A 346 -18.11 -31.63 13.94
CA THR A 346 -19.03 -31.77 15.07
C THR A 346 -18.29 -32.42 16.21
N VAL A 347 -18.20 -31.74 17.34
CA VAL A 347 -17.56 -32.23 18.57
C VAL A 347 -18.57 -32.35 19.69
N GLU A 348 -18.39 -33.36 20.54
CA GLU A 348 -19.17 -33.54 21.76
C GLU A 348 -18.27 -33.29 22.98
N VAL A 349 -18.80 -32.52 23.93
CA VAL A 349 -18.18 -32.26 25.24
C VAL A 349 -19.25 -32.45 26.30
N ASP A 350 -19.00 -33.33 27.28
CA ASP A 350 -19.91 -33.62 28.40
C ASP A 350 -21.37 -33.93 27.99
N GLY A 351 -21.57 -34.54 26.81
CA GLY A 351 -22.87 -34.91 26.27
C GLY A 351 -23.56 -33.83 25.42
N GLU A 352 -22.95 -32.65 25.26
CA GLU A 352 -23.45 -31.60 24.36
C GLU A 352 -22.65 -31.56 23.05
N GLU A 353 -23.36 -31.61 21.92
CA GLU A 353 -22.76 -31.49 20.59
C GLU A 353 -22.65 -30.02 20.15
N SER A 354 -21.52 -29.66 19.56
CA SER A 354 -21.24 -28.34 19.02
C SER A 354 -20.53 -28.43 17.68
N ARG A 355 -20.96 -27.61 16.72
CA ARG A 355 -20.33 -27.54 15.39
C ARG A 355 -19.23 -26.47 15.39
N LEU A 356 -18.03 -26.87 14.99
CA LEU A 356 -16.86 -26.03 14.89
C LEU A 356 -16.34 -25.99 13.45
N THR A 357 -15.68 -24.89 13.08
CA THR A 357 -14.98 -24.78 11.80
C THR A 357 -13.53 -24.41 12.07
N ILE A 358 -12.60 -25.23 11.56
CA ILE A 358 -11.17 -24.98 11.74
C ILE A 358 -10.70 -23.96 10.70
N VAL A 359 -10.13 -22.85 11.15
CA VAL A 359 -9.78 -21.72 10.27
C VAL A 359 -8.39 -21.17 10.60
N GLY A 360 -7.88 -20.24 9.78
CA GLY A 360 -6.67 -19.50 10.08
C GLY A 360 -6.85 -18.52 11.24
N THR A 361 -5.75 -18.07 11.85
CA THR A 361 -5.77 -17.14 12.98
C THR A 361 -6.50 -15.83 12.68
N THR A 362 -6.39 -15.30 11.46
CA THR A 362 -7.06 -14.06 11.04
C THR A 362 -8.58 -14.20 10.92
N GLU A 363 -9.09 -15.42 10.82
CA GLU A 363 -10.51 -15.72 10.62
C GLU A 363 -11.22 -16.22 11.88
N SER A 364 -10.47 -16.44 12.96
CA SER A 364 -11.00 -17.07 14.16
C SER A 364 -12.01 -16.15 14.87
N LYS A 365 -13.17 -16.74 15.18
CA LYS A 365 -14.23 -16.16 15.99
C LYS A 365 -14.78 -17.28 16.88
N PRO A 366 -14.19 -17.53 18.06
CA PRO A 366 -14.59 -18.64 18.92
C PRO A 366 -16.08 -18.61 19.30
N ALA A 367 -16.64 -17.42 19.55
CA ALA A 367 -18.05 -17.25 19.83
C ALA A 367 -18.99 -17.65 18.67
N ALA A 368 -18.48 -17.72 17.45
CA ALA A 368 -19.21 -18.17 16.26
C ALA A 368 -18.79 -19.58 15.80
N GLY A 369 -18.12 -20.36 16.67
CA GLY A 369 -17.64 -21.71 16.35
C GLY A 369 -16.44 -21.75 15.39
N ARG A 370 -15.82 -20.61 15.05
CA ARG A 370 -14.65 -20.56 14.14
C ARG A 370 -13.35 -20.57 14.93
N ILE A 371 -12.69 -21.73 14.98
CA ILE A 371 -11.55 -21.98 15.84
C ILE A 371 -10.25 -21.92 15.03
N SER A 372 -9.28 -21.11 15.47
CA SER A 372 -7.96 -21.08 14.84
C SER A 372 -7.28 -22.44 14.98
N GLN A 373 -6.66 -22.94 13.90
CA GLN A 373 -5.76 -24.10 13.95
C GLN A 373 -4.61 -23.92 14.94
N ASP A 374 -4.20 -22.68 15.24
CA ASP A 374 -3.11 -22.37 16.18
C ASP A 374 -3.57 -22.33 17.64
N SER A 375 -4.88 -22.35 17.88
CA SER A 375 -5.46 -22.35 19.23
C SER A 375 -5.27 -23.70 19.94
N PRO A 376 -5.33 -23.77 21.29
CA PRO A 376 -5.23 -25.04 22.01
C PRO A 376 -6.25 -26.09 21.55
N VAL A 377 -7.48 -25.68 21.25
CA VAL A 377 -8.54 -26.56 20.74
C VAL A 377 -8.24 -26.96 19.30
N GLY A 378 -7.91 -26.01 18.43
CA GLY A 378 -7.58 -26.29 17.03
C GLY A 378 -6.41 -27.25 16.87
N ARG A 379 -5.31 -27.04 17.61
CA ARG A 379 -4.15 -27.93 17.58
C ARG A 379 -4.45 -29.34 18.07
N ALA A 380 -5.40 -29.50 18.98
CA ALA A 380 -5.79 -30.82 19.50
C ALA A 380 -6.69 -31.58 18.51
N LEU A 381 -7.48 -30.86 17.70
CA LEU A 381 -8.40 -31.43 16.72
C LEU A 381 -7.75 -31.69 15.36
N VAL A 382 -6.84 -30.83 14.90
CA VAL A 382 -6.19 -30.97 13.58
C VAL A 382 -5.47 -32.32 13.46
N GLY A 383 -5.74 -33.03 12.37
CA GLY A 383 -5.15 -34.33 12.03
C GLY A 383 -5.88 -35.55 12.58
N LYS A 384 -6.90 -35.36 13.43
CA LYS A 384 -7.77 -36.41 13.99
C LYS A 384 -8.88 -36.81 13.02
N ASN A 385 -9.44 -38.01 13.21
CA ASN A 385 -10.53 -38.56 12.42
C ASN A 385 -11.86 -38.53 13.20
N ALA A 386 -12.97 -38.81 12.51
CA ALA A 386 -14.25 -39.07 13.18
C ALA A 386 -14.14 -40.26 14.14
N GLY A 387 -14.69 -40.12 15.34
CA GLY A 387 -14.59 -41.08 16.44
C GLY A 387 -13.40 -40.88 17.39
N ASP A 388 -12.42 -40.05 17.02
CA ASP A 388 -11.27 -39.79 17.89
C ASP A 388 -11.61 -38.83 19.04
N GLU A 389 -10.90 -39.01 20.17
CA GLU A 389 -10.92 -38.06 21.29
C GLU A 389 -9.68 -37.16 21.29
N ALA A 390 -9.90 -35.89 21.63
CA ALA A 390 -8.89 -34.86 21.79
C ALA A 390 -8.97 -34.26 23.20
N VAL A 391 -7.86 -34.24 23.92
CA VAL A 391 -7.77 -33.67 25.27
C VAL A 391 -7.13 -32.28 25.19
N VAL A 392 -7.86 -31.26 25.63
CA VAL A 392 -7.40 -29.86 25.63
C VAL A 392 -7.17 -29.42 27.07
N ARG A 393 -5.97 -28.95 27.37
CA ARG A 393 -5.65 -28.35 28.66
C ARG A 393 -6.03 -26.88 28.67
N THR A 394 -6.99 -26.52 29.50
CA THR A 394 -7.40 -25.13 29.74
C THR A 394 -6.99 -24.69 31.14
N PRO A 395 -6.93 -23.39 31.43
CA PRO A 395 -6.69 -22.90 32.80
C PRO A 395 -7.74 -23.39 33.83
N GLY A 396 -8.94 -23.76 33.38
CA GLY A 396 -10.01 -24.30 34.22
C GLY A 396 -10.01 -25.82 34.38
N GLY A 397 -9.07 -26.54 33.77
CA GLY A 397 -9.00 -28.01 33.80
C GLY A 397 -8.85 -28.64 32.42
N GLU A 398 -8.77 -29.98 32.39
CA GLU A 398 -8.75 -30.75 31.15
C GLU A 398 -10.17 -30.92 30.61
N VAL A 399 -10.37 -30.56 29.34
CA VAL A 399 -11.64 -30.73 28.63
C VAL A 399 -11.42 -31.77 27.53
N ARG A 400 -12.33 -32.75 27.43
CA ARG A 400 -12.29 -33.80 26.39
C ARG A 400 -13.29 -33.48 25.29
N TYR A 401 -12.82 -33.50 24.06
CA TYR A 401 -13.62 -33.34 22.86
C TYR A 401 -13.66 -34.66 22.11
N ARG A 402 -14.85 -35.21 21.89
CA ARG A 402 -15.06 -36.36 21.02
C ARG A 402 -15.49 -35.88 19.64
N ILE A 403 -14.81 -36.29 18.58
CA ILE A 403 -15.18 -35.91 17.21
C ILE A 403 -16.29 -36.84 16.72
N VAL A 404 -17.48 -36.29 16.48
CA VAL A 404 -18.66 -37.05 16.03
C VAL A 404 -18.67 -37.18 14.52
N ALA A 405 -18.42 -36.07 13.81
CA ALA A 405 -18.45 -36.01 12.35
C ALA A 405 -17.50 -34.96 11.80
N ILE A 406 -17.05 -35.16 10.56
CA ILE A 406 -16.25 -34.21 9.77
C ILE A 406 -16.95 -34.08 8.42
N ASP A 407 -17.29 -32.84 8.03
CA ASP A 407 -17.92 -32.52 6.73
C ASP A 407 -16.92 -31.90 5.75
#